data_AF-A0A9E5TIZ4-F1
#
_entry.id   AF-A0A9E5TIZ4-F1
#
_cell.length_a   1.000
_cell.length_b   1.000
_cell.length_c   1.000
_cell.angle_alpha   90.00
_cell.angle_beta   90.00
_cell.angle_gamma   90.00
#
_symmetry.space_group_name_H-M   'P 1'
#
loop_
_entity.id
_entity.type
_entity.pdbx_description
1 polymer ?
#
loop_
_entity_poly.entity_id
_entity_poly.type
_entity_poly.pdbx_seq_one_letter_code
_entity_poly.pdbx_strand_id
1 'polypeptide(L)'
;LPSRPTVLVAKQAAGVDRLSGGRLRLGVSVGWNKGEFQAMGAEFGNRGKRMEEQIAVIRELWTRELVTFKGRHHDLENVSLG
;
A
#
# COMPACT_ATOMS: atom_id res chain seq x y z
N LEU A 1 0.95 -2.61 7.47
CA LEU A 1 0.50 -2.24 6.10
C LEU A 1 -1.03 -2.19 5.97
N PRO A 2 -1.80 -3.21 6.40
CA PRO A 2 -3.24 -3.30 6.09
C PRO A 2 -4.15 -2.25 6.75
N SER A 3 -3.67 -1.56 7.78
CA SER A 3 -4.34 -0.42 8.41
C SER A 3 -4.12 0.91 7.69
N ARG A 4 -3.33 0.96 6.60
CA ARG A 4 -2.92 2.21 5.94
C ARG A 4 -3.50 2.30 4.52
N PRO A 5 -3.80 3.50 4.00
CA PRO A 5 -4.17 3.68 2.59
C PRO A 5 -3.01 3.33 1.65
N THR A 6 -3.26 2.45 0.68
CA THR A 6 -2.23 1.81 -0.15
C THR A 6 -1.48 2.78 -1.06
N VAL A 7 -2.22 3.62 -1.79
CA VAL A 7 -1.63 4.63 -2.70
C VAL A 7 -0.78 5.64 -1.91
N LEU A 8 -1.23 6.02 -0.70
CA LEU A 8 -0.48 6.94 0.16
C LEU A 8 0.85 6.32 0.61
N VAL A 9 0.84 5.07 1.07
CA VAL A 9 2.07 4.35 1.44
C VAL A 9 3.01 4.25 0.24
N ALA A 10 2.49 3.91 -0.95
CA ALA A 10 3.29 3.81 -2.17
C ALA A 10 3.97 5.15 -2.51
N LYS A 11 3.21 6.26 -2.48
CA LYS A 11 3.71 7.61 -2.76
C LYS A 11 4.74 8.08 -1.75
N GLN A 12 4.49 7.87 -0.45
CA GLN A 12 5.41 8.26 0.61
C GLN A 12 6.71 7.47 0.55
N ALA A 13 6.64 6.15 0.34
CA ALA A 13 7.80 5.30 0.20
C ALA A 13 8.63 5.69 -1.03
N ALA A 14 8.00 5.93 -2.19
CA ALA A 14 8.70 6.40 -3.39
C ALA A 14 9.40 7.75 -3.15
N GLY A 15 8.74 8.68 -2.45
CA GLY A 15 9.33 9.97 -2.06
C GLY A 15 10.55 9.80 -1.14
N VAL A 16 10.45 8.97 -0.12
CA VAL A 16 11.58 8.68 0.79
C VAL A 16 12.70 7.98 0.05
N ASP A 17 12.41 7.01 -0.81
CA ASP A 17 13.42 6.32 -1.61
C ASP A 17 14.22 7.31 -2.47
N ARG A 18 13.52 8.20 -3.19
CA ARG A 18 14.13 9.26 -4.01
C ARG A 18 14.98 10.22 -3.18
N LEU A 19 14.46 10.73 -2.06
CA LEU A 19 15.18 11.64 -1.16
C LEU A 19 16.39 10.97 -0.50
N SER A 20 16.30 9.66 -0.25
CA SER A 20 17.37 8.90 0.38
C SER A 20 18.45 8.43 -0.60
N GLY A 21 18.24 8.58 -1.91
CA GLY A 21 19.12 8.06 -2.95
C GLY A 21 19.07 6.53 -3.06
N GLY A 22 17.88 5.92 -2.98
CA GLY A 22 17.72 4.47 -3.13
C GLY A 22 18.06 3.65 -1.88
N ARG A 23 18.13 4.29 -0.71
CA ARG A 23 18.51 3.64 0.55
C ARG A 23 17.33 3.12 1.36
N LEU A 24 16.10 3.35 0.90
CA LEU A 24 14.91 2.88 1.60
C LEU A 24 14.82 1.35 1.54
N ARG A 25 14.56 0.72 2.69
CA ARG A 25 14.09 -0.66 2.80
C ARG A 25 12.73 -0.65 3.46
N LEU A 26 11.66 -0.86 2.68
CA LEU A 26 10.30 -0.85 3.19
C LEU A 26 9.94 -2.18 3.85
N GLY A 27 10.12 -2.27 5.17
CA GLY A 27 9.60 -3.37 5.97
C GLY A 27 8.09 -3.25 6.15
N VAL A 28 7.35 -4.34 5.90
CA VAL A 28 5.89 -4.38 6.07
C VAL A 28 5.47 -5.58 6.91
N SER A 29 4.42 -5.40 7.72
CA SER A 29 3.81 -6.47 8.50
C SER A 29 2.28 -6.41 8.44
N VAL A 30 1.67 -7.55 8.75
CA VAL A 30 0.21 -7.74 8.76
C VAL A 30 -0.48 -6.92 9.86
N GLY A 31 0.25 -6.61 10.94
CA GLY A 31 -0.30 -5.92 12.11
C GLY A 31 -1.09 -6.85 13.04
N TRP A 32 -1.11 -6.51 14.33
CA TRP A 32 -1.70 -7.34 15.39
C TRP A 32 -2.77 -6.60 16.22
N ASN A 33 -2.74 -5.27 16.23
CA ASN A 33 -3.61 -4.45 17.09
C ASN A 33 -4.97 -4.18 16.41
N LYS A 34 -6.03 -4.81 16.91
CA LYS A 34 -7.40 -4.61 16.40
C LYS A 34 -7.91 -3.17 16.60
N GLY A 35 -7.55 -2.51 17.69
CA GLY A 35 -7.95 -1.13 17.98
C GLY A 35 -7.36 -0.13 17.00
N GLU A 36 -6.09 -0.33 16.59
CA GLU A 36 -5.47 0.48 15.54
C GLU A 36 -6.22 0.35 14.21
N PHE A 37 -6.58 -0.88 13.82
CA PHE A 37 -7.36 -1.11 12.59
C PHE A 37 -8.71 -0.40 12.62
N GLN A 38 -9.43 -0.49 13.75
CA GLN A 38 -10.70 0.21 13.92
C GLN A 38 -10.54 1.73 13.83
N ALA A 39 -9.54 2.30 14.50
CA ALA A 39 -9.25 3.74 14.45
C ALA A 39 -8.91 4.23 13.03
N MET A 40 -8.31 3.36 12.21
CA MET A 40 -7.95 3.64 10.82
C MET A 40 -9.05 3.27 9.81
N GLY A 41 -10.23 2.81 10.26
CA GLY A 41 -11.32 2.39 9.38
C GLY A 41 -11.02 1.13 8.55
N ALA A 42 -10.10 0.28 9.02
CA ALA A 42 -9.69 -0.95 8.35
C ALA A 42 -10.29 -2.19 9.02
N GLU A 43 -10.68 -3.18 8.21
CA GLU A 43 -11.19 -4.44 8.72
C GLU A 43 -10.05 -5.35 9.23
N PHE A 44 -10.11 -5.76 10.49
CA PHE A 44 -9.07 -6.61 11.08
C PHE A 44 -9.10 -8.06 10.55
N GLY A 45 -10.27 -8.58 10.18
CA GLY A 45 -10.46 -9.98 9.77
C GLY A 45 -9.83 -10.34 8.43
N ASN A 46 -9.70 -9.36 7.52
CA ASN A 46 -9.17 -9.57 6.17
C ASN A 46 -7.70 -9.15 6.00
N ARG A 47 -7.01 -8.73 7.07
CA ARG A 47 -5.71 -8.05 7.03
C ARG A 47 -4.60 -8.79 6.26
N GLY A 48 -4.56 -10.13 6.32
CA GLY A 48 -3.56 -10.93 5.58
C GLY A 48 -3.79 -10.84 4.07
N LYS A 49 -5.00 -11.19 3.61
CA LYS A 49 -5.40 -11.10 2.20
C LYS A 49 -5.31 -9.68 1.65
N ARG A 50 -5.70 -8.70 2.47
CA ARG A 50 -5.55 -7.27 2.13
C ARG A 50 -4.07 -6.92 1.95
N MET A 51 -3.17 -7.39 2.83
CA MET A 51 -1.73 -7.13 2.71
C MET A 51 -1.15 -7.68 1.40
N GLU A 52 -1.52 -8.91 1.03
CA GLU A 52 -1.06 -9.55 -0.20
C GLU A 52 -1.45 -8.71 -1.42
N GLU A 53 -2.71 -8.29 -1.51
CA GLU A 53 -3.18 -7.42 -2.59
C GLU A 53 -2.53 -6.04 -2.57
N GLN A 54 -2.34 -5.45 -1.39
CA GLN A 54 -1.63 -4.17 -1.24
C GLN A 54 -0.20 -4.24 -1.77
N ILE A 55 0.53 -5.33 -1.50
CA ILE A 55 1.89 -5.52 -2.01
C ILE A 55 1.88 -5.57 -3.54
N ALA A 56 0.91 -6.27 -4.15
CA ALA A 56 0.75 -6.30 -5.60
C ALA A 56 0.49 -4.89 -6.17
N VAL A 57 -0.47 -4.15 -5.59
CA VAL A 57 -0.80 -2.79 -6.00
C VAL A 57 0.38 -1.83 -5.86
N ILE A 58 1.13 -1.91 -4.75
CA ILE A 58 2.30 -1.06 -4.53
C ILE A 58 3.39 -1.32 -5.59
N ARG A 59 3.64 -2.59 -5.94
CA ARG A 59 4.60 -2.95 -6.98
C ARG A 59 4.18 -2.41 -8.35
N GLU A 60 2.90 -2.53 -8.69
CA GLU A 60 2.34 -1.98 -9.92
C GLU A 60 2.53 -0.45 -9.98
N LEU A 61 2.17 0.25 -8.90
CA LEU A 61 2.31 1.71 -8.79
C LEU A 61 3.76 2.22 -8.87
N TRP A 62 4.74 1.42 -8.48
CA TRP A 62 6.16 1.80 -8.58
C TRP A 62 6.82 1.45 -9.92
N THR A 63 6.25 0.49 -10.66
CA THR A 63 6.89 -0.05 -11.87
C THR A 63 6.20 0.37 -13.16
N ARG A 64 5.00 0.95 -13.08
CA ARG A 64 4.25 1.45 -14.23
C ARG A 64 3.93 2.93 -14.06
N GLU A 65 3.93 3.65 -15.18
CA GLU A 65 3.60 5.08 -15.21
C GLU A 65 2.11 5.34 -14.91
N LEU A 66 1.23 4.45 -15.38
CA LEU A 66 -0.23 4.53 -15.21
C LEU A 66 -0.78 3.14 -14.87
N VAL A 67 -1.56 3.05 -13.79
CA VAL A 67 -2.09 1.78 -13.26
C VAL A 67 -3.60 1.78 -13.21
N THR A 68 -4.19 0.77 -13.84
CA THR A 68 -5.56 0.33 -13.60
C THR A 68 -5.49 -1.04 -12.94
N PHE A 69 -6.15 -1.21 -11.80
CA PHE A 69 -6.07 -2.42 -10.99
C PHE A 69 -7.45 -2.73 -10.42
N LYS A 70 -7.97 -3.92 -10.67
CA LYS A 70 -9.25 -4.37 -10.14
C LYS A 70 -9.07 -5.63 -9.31
N GLY A 71 -9.11 -5.46 -8.00
CA GLY A 71 -8.96 -6.51 -7.01
C GLY A 71 -10.15 -6.58 -6.06
N ARG A 72 -10.00 -7.37 -5.00
CA ARG A 72 -11.04 -7.51 -3.96
C ARG A 72 -11.05 -6.31 -3.02
N HIS A 73 -9.89 -5.70 -2.78
CA HIS A 73 -9.70 -4.63 -1.81
C HIS A 73 -9.32 -3.28 -2.44
N HIS A 74 -8.96 -3.26 -3.72
CA HIS A 74 -8.59 -2.07 -4.47
C HIS A 74 -9.29 -2.05 -5.82
N ASP A 75 -9.81 -0.88 -6.18
CA ASP A 75 -10.25 -0.55 -7.52
C ASP A 75 -9.56 0.77 -7.89
N LEU A 76 -8.57 0.68 -8.78
CA LEU A 76 -7.81 1.82 -9.28
C LEU A 76 -8.11 1.98 -10.75
N GLU A 77 -8.37 3.21 -11.17
CA GLU A 77 -8.59 3.58 -12.56
C GLU A 77 -7.63 4.70 -12.94
N ASN A 78 -6.71 4.43 -13.86
CA ASN A 78 -5.75 5.40 -14.38
C ASN A 78 -4.98 6.19 -13.29
N VAL A 79 -4.45 5.48 -12.30
CA VAL A 79 -3.71 6.09 -11.19
C VAL A 79 -2.22 6.13 -11.49
N SER A 80 -1.57 7.28 -11.24
CA SER A 80 -0.12 7.46 -11.31
C SER A 80 0.42 8.04 -10.00
N LEU A 81 1.67 7.74 -9.67
CA LEU A 81 2.36 8.33 -8.50
C LEU A 81 3.09 9.65 -8.81
N GLY A 82 3.18 10.03 -10.09
CA GLY A 82 3.86 11.25 -10.55
C GLY A 82 5.35 11.06 -10.85
#